data_AF-A0A1R1WXD2-F1
#
_entry.id   AF-A0A1R1WXD2-F1
#
_cell.length_a   1.000
_cell.length_b   1.000
_cell.length_c   1.000
_cell.angle_alpha   90.00
_cell.angle_beta   90.00
_cell.angle_gamma   90.00
#
_symmetry.space_group_name_H-M   'P 1'
#
loop_
_entity.id
_entity.type
_entity.pdbx_description
1 polymer ?
#
loop_
_entity_poly.entity_id
_entity_poly.type
_entity_poly.pdbx_seq_one_letter_code
_entity_poly.pdbx_strand_id
1 'polypeptide(L)'
;MTMLTTYQKCAINGLLLSDGHLKRIKKNSLGNSRLEFTFKSEVLDFIIWLKFDVLGNLCTNYPSTPYPKESPTQYWFGSKQLPIFTEYESLWYEYNNLGVTLAFWIMGDGYWK
;
A
#
# COMPACT_ATOMS: atom_id res chain seq x y z
N MET A 1 -8.80 11.96 14.42
CA MET A 1 -8.05 10.71 14.20
C MET A 1 -8.58 10.09 12.91
N THR A 2 -7.75 9.93 11.87
CA THR A 2 -8.23 9.39 10.58
C THR A 2 -8.50 7.91 10.74
N MET A 3 -9.77 7.50 10.71
CA MET A 3 -10.15 6.09 10.78
C MET A 3 -10.11 5.47 9.38
N LEU A 4 -9.53 4.27 9.25
CA LEU A 4 -9.60 3.50 8.00
C LEU A 4 -11.03 2.99 7.78
N THR A 5 -11.57 3.22 6.59
CA THR A 5 -12.83 2.60 6.17
C THR A 5 -12.65 1.08 6.05
N THR A 6 -13.74 0.31 6.10
CA THR A 6 -13.69 -1.14 5.90
C THR A 6 -13.04 -1.50 4.57
N TYR A 7 -13.37 -0.77 3.50
CA TYR A 7 -12.79 -0.98 2.18
C TYR A 7 -11.27 -0.72 2.15
N GLN A 8 -10.82 0.36 2.78
CA GLN A 8 -9.39 0.66 2.90
C GLN A 8 -8.63 -0.40 3.71
N LYS A 9 -9.21 -0.92 4.79
CA LYS A 9 -8.60 -2.03 5.56
C LYS A 9 -8.42 -3.27 4.69
N CYS A 10 -9.45 -3.64 3.93
CA CYS A 10 -9.37 -4.78 3.01
C CYS A 10 -8.33 -4.56 1.91
N ALA A 11 -8.26 -3.35 1.34
CA ALA A 11 -7.26 -2.98 0.35
C ALA A 11 -5.84 -3.11 0.93
N ILE A 12 -5.59 -2.49 2.08
CA ILE A 12 -4.29 -2.54 2.75
C ILE A 12 -3.90 -3.99 3.06
N ASN A 13 -4.82 -4.80 3.57
CA ASN A 13 -4.54 -6.21 3.86
C ASN A 13 -4.15 -7.01 2.62
N GLY A 14 -4.93 -6.89 1.55
CA GLY A 14 -4.61 -7.63 0.32
C GLY A 14 -3.28 -7.18 -0.27
N LEU A 15 -3.02 -5.88 -0.22
CA LEU A 15 -1.77 -5.32 -0.70
C LEU A 15 -0.56 -5.78 0.14
N LEU A 16 -0.71 -5.85 1.46
CA LEU A 16 0.33 -6.36 2.37
C LEU A 16 0.57 -7.87 2.22
N LEU A 17 -0.38 -8.62 1.68
CA LEU A 17 -0.15 -10.03 1.27
C LEU A 17 0.55 -10.14 -0.10
N SER A 18 0.45 -9.11 -0.93
CA SER A 18 1.12 -9.00 -2.24
C SER A 18 2.44 -8.20 -2.16
N ASP A 19 2.57 -7.14 -2.96
CA ASP A 19 3.76 -6.29 -3.12
C ASP A 19 3.88 -5.11 -2.12
N GLY A 20 3.04 -5.09 -1.09
CA GLY A 20 3.00 -4.04 -0.07
C GLY A 20 3.81 -4.38 1.18
N HIS A 21 4.39 -3.37 1.81
CA HIS A 21 4.98 -3.53 3.13
C HIS A 21 4.79 -2.29 4.01
N LEU A 22 4.83 -2.51 5.33
CA LEU A 22 4.88 -1.45 6.33
C LEU A 22 6.35 -1.08 6.59
N LYS A 23 6.67 0.20 6.39
CA LYS A 23 7.99 0.75 6.68
C LYS A 23 7.95 1.62 7.91
N ARG A 24 8.72 1.21 8.93
CA ARG A 24 8.96 1.99 10.14
C ARG A 24 10.17 2.91 9.97
N ILE A 25 10.09 4.13 10.47
CA ILE A 25 11.25 5.03 10.54
C ILE A 25 12.16 4.55 11.67
N LYS A 26 13.02 3.56 11.45
CA LYS A 26 14.01 3.04 12.43
C LYS A 26 13.44 2.52 13.77
N LYS A 27 14.06 1.46 14.31
CA LYS A 27 13.63 0.77 15.54
C LYS A 27 13.57 1.67 16.79
N ASN A 28 14.28 2.81 16.79
CA ASN A 28 14.43 3.72 17.94
C ASN A 28 13.92 5.14 17.68
N SER A 29 13.18 5.40 16.60
CA SER A 29 12.61 6.74 16.38
C SER A 29 11.12 6.74 16.77
N LEU A 30 10.66 7.88 17.29
CA LEU A 30 9.25 8.15 17.61
C LEU A 30 8.36 8.33 16.37
N GLY A 31 8.86 7.96 15.18
CA GLY A 31 8.15 8.13 13.92
C GLY A 31 7.08 7.08 13.68
N ASN A 32 5.95 7.51 13.12
CA ASN A 32 4.89 6.63 12.68
C ASN A 32 5.29 5.81 11.45
N SER A 33 4.67 4.65 11.29
CA SER A 33 4.85 3.75 10.14
C SER A 33 4.17 4.34 8.91
N ARG A 34 4.60 3.91 7.72
CA ARG A 34 3.93 4.19 6.45
C ARG A 34 3.83 2.93 5.61
N LEU A 35 2.84 2.89 4.73
CA LEU A 35 2.74 1.87 3.70
C LEU A 35 3.61 2.25 2.50
N GLU A 36 4.30 1.28 1.93
CA GLU A 36 5.01 1.39 0.67
C GLU A 36 4.62 0.23 -0.26
N PHE A 37 4.48 0.54 -1.54
CA PHE A 37 4.11 -0.42 -2.57
C PHE A 37 4.99 -0.21 -3.80
N THR A 38 5.37 -1.30 -4.45
CA THR A 38 6.06 -1.28 -5.74
C THR A 38 5.37 -2.25 -6.68
N PHE A 39 4.82 -1.76 -7.78
CA PHE A 39 4.12 -2.58 -8.77
C PHE A 39 4.81 -2.50 -10.12
N LYS A 40 4.54 -3.45 -11.00
CA LYS A 40 5.04 -3.43 -12.37
C LYS A 40 4.37 -2.35 -13.23
N SER A 41 5.03 -1.92 -14.30
CA SER A 41 4.52 -0.82 -15.13
C SER A 41 3.27 -1.18 -15.93
N GLU A 42 3.01 -2.47 -16.16
CA GLU A 42 1.84 -2.97 -16.89
C GLU A 42 0.51 -2.68 -16.17
N VAL A 43 0.54 -2.44 -14.86
CA VAL A 43 -0.66 -2.18 -14.04
C VAL A 43 -0.80 -0.71 -13.64
N LEU A 44 -0.23 0.23 -14.41
CA LEU A 44 -0.19 1.65 -14.06
C LEU A 44 -1.57 2.26 -13.75
N ASP A 45 -2.62 1.90 -14.49
CA ASP A 45 -3.98 2.40 -14.25
C ASP A 45 -4.50 1.96 -12.87
N PHE A 46 -4.23 0.71 -12.49
CA PHE A 46 -4.54 0.20 -11.15
C PHE A 46 -3.78 0.96 -10.07
N ILE A 47 -2.50 1.28 -10.30
CA ILE A 47 -1.67 2.04 -9.36
C ILE A 47 -2.25 3.45 -9.12
N ILE A 48 -2.67 4.12 -10.20
CA ILE A 48 -3.24 5.47 -10.15
C ILE A 48 -4.56 5.44 -9.36
N TRP A 49 -5.48 4.55 -9.73
CA TRP A 49 -6.76 4.39 -9.02
C TRP A 49 -6.56 4.05 -7.55
N LEU A 50 -5.68 3.09 -7.24
CA LEU A 50 -5.41 2.67 -5.88
C LEU A 50 -4.88 3.85 -5.03
N LYS A 51 -3.95 4.63 -5.58
CA LYS A 51 -3.31 5.73 -4.88
C LYS A 51 -4.25 6.91 -4.63
N PHE A 52 -5.00 7.33 -5.65
CA PHE A 52 -5.77 8.57 -5.59
C PHE A 52 -7.22 8.37 -5.16
N ASP A 53 -7.86 7.27 -5.55
CA ASP A 53 -9.26 7.01 -5.25
C ASP A 53 -9.44 6.18 -3.97
N VAL A 54 -8.68 5.09 -3.82
CA VAL A 54 -8.84 4.18 -2.69
C VAL A 54 -8.09 4.67 -1.45
N LEU A 55 -6.82 5.05 -1.62
CA LEU A 55 -5.91 5.45 -0.53
C LEU A 55 -5.65 6.96 -0.51
N GLY A 56 -6.38 7.77 -1.28
CA GLY A 56 -6.06 9.19 -1.49
C GLY A 56 -5.88 10.02 -0.23
N ASN A 57 -6.74 9.85 0.78
CA ASN A 57 -6.61 10.57 2.06
C ASN A 57 -5.38 10.12 2.88
N LEU A 58 -4.91 8.89 2.67
CA LEU A 58 -3.76 8.28 3.32
C LEU A 58 -2.45 8.54 2.59
N CYS A 59 -2.49 8.75 1.27
CA CYS A 59 -1.35 8.94 0.40
C CYS A 59 -0.96 10.41 0.21
N THR A 60 0.25 10.60 -0.31
CA THR A 60 0.69 11.92 -0.79
C THR A 60 0.13 12.18 -2.18
N ASN A 61 -0.11 13.45 -2.52
CA ASN A 61 -0.73 13.86 -3.78
C ASN A 61 0.25 13.86 -4.97
N TYR A 62 1.50 13.43 -4.77
CA TYR A 62 2.47 13.31 -5.85
C TYR A 62 2.15 12.12 -6.75
N PRO A 63 2.56 12.10 -8.03
CA PRO A 63 2.49 10.91 -8.86
C PRO A 63 3.30 9.74 -8.28
N SER A 64 3.03 8.52 -8.74
CA SER A 64 3.87 7.36 -8.41
C SER A 64 5.25 7.50 -9.06
N THR A 65 6.30 7.13 -8.35
CA THR A 65 7.69 7.28 -8.77
C THR A 65 8.06 6.14 -9.74
N PRO A 66 8.37 6.43 -11.02
CA PRO A 66 8.81 5.41 -11.95
C PRO A 66 10.23 4.93 -11.66
N TYR A 67 10.51 3.67 -11.97
CA TYR A 67 11.86 3.11 -11.99
C TYR A 67 12.02 2.03 -13.07
N PRO A 68 13.13 2.01 -13.82
CA PRO A 68 14.04 3.13 -14.07
C PRO A 68 13.29 4.37 -14.59
N LYS A 69 13.85 5.57 -14.44
CA LYS A 69 13.13 6.82 -14.77
C LYS A 69 12.78 6.96 -16.25
N GLU A 70 13.67 6.52 -17.14
CA GLU A 70 13.56 6.73 -18.59
C GLU A 70 12.70 5.66 -19.28
N SER A 71 12.81 4.41 -18.82
CA SER A 71 12.03 3.27 -19.32
C SER A 71 11.45 2.51 -18.12
N PRO A 72 10.32 2.96 -17.55
CA PRO A 72 9.81 2.41 -16.30
C PRO A 72 9.34 0.97 -16.46
N THR A 73 9.91 0.08 -15.63
CA THR A 73 9.46 -1.31 -15.48
C THR A 73 8.62 -1.49 -14.22
N GLN A 74 8.68 -0.52 -13.30
CA GLN A 74 7.94 -0.52 -12.05
C GLN A 74 7.62 0.90 -11.59
N TYR A 75 6.61 1.02 -10.73
CA TYR A 75 6.21 2.25 -10.10
C TYR A 75 6.07 2.05 -8.59
N TRP A 76 6.65 2.98 -7.84
CA TRP A 76 6.58 3.02 -6.39
C TRP A 76 5.65 4.13 -5.92
N PHE A 77 4.87 3.87 -4.87
CA PHE A 77 4.28 4.95 -4.08
C PHE A 77 4.17 4.56 -2.60
N GLY A 78 3.97 5.57 -1.76
CA GLY A 78 3.79 5.36 -0.33
C GLY A 78 2.73 6.27 0.28
N SER A 79 2.27 5.86 1.45
CA SER A 79 1.39 6.66 2.28
C SER A 79 2.15 7.78 3.00
N LYS A 80 1.39 8.70 3.60
CA LYS A 80 1.88 9.55 4.69
C LYS A 80 2.28 8.68 5.88
N GLN A 81 3.13 9.21 6.76
CA GLN A 81 3.43 8.58 8.05
C GLN A 81 2.30 8.90 9.02
N LEU A 82 1.52 7.89 9.41
CA LEU A 82 0.30 8.08 10.21
C LEU A 82 0.28 7.10 11.39
N PRO A 83 -0.16 7.53 12.59
CA PRO A 83 -0.23 6.66 13.77
C PRO A 83 -1.02 5.37 13.52
N ILE A 84 -2.08 5.47 12.71
CA ILE A 84 -2.94 4.33 12.37
C ILE A 84 -2.16 3.18 11.73
N PHE A 85 -1.08 3.44 10.99
CA PHE A 85 -0.27 2.37 10.39
C PHE A 85 0.65 1.69 11.39
N THR A 86 1.07 2.41 12.44
CA THR A 86 1.84 1.80 13.54
C THR A 86 0.94 0.90 14.39
N GLU A 87 -0.28 1.34 14.67
CA GLU A 87 -1.30 0.49 15.33
C GLU A 87 -1.64 -0.72 14.45
N TYR A 88 -1.78 -0.50 13.14
CA TYR A 88 -2.08 -1.56 12.17
C TYR A 88 -0.98 -2.62 12.09
N GLU A 89 0.29 -2.21 12.15
CA GLU A 89 1.44 -3.10 12.13
C GLU A 89 1.37 -4.13 13.26
N SER A 90 1.04 -3.70 14.48
CA SER A 90 0.89 -4.60 15.62
C SER A 90 -0.26 -5.59 15.44
N LEU A 91 -1.39 -5.13 14.90
CA LEU A 91 -2.57 -5.98 14.71
C LEU A 91 -2.43 -6.95 13.53
N TRP A 92 -1.72 -6.55 12.47
CA TRP A 92 -1.56 -7.34 11.25
C TRP A 92 -0.84 -8.67 11.51
N TYR A 93 0.19 -8.67 12.36
CA TYR A 93 0.92 -9.90 12.71
C TYR A 93 0.12 -10.86 13.60
N GLU A 94 -1.06 -10.46 14.09
CA GLU A 94 -1.92 -11.26 14.95
C GLU A 94 -3.18 -11.80 14.22
N TYR A 95 -3.49 -11.35 13.00
CA TYR A 95 -4.83 -11.51 12.38
C TYR A 95 -4.85 -12.31 11.06
N ASN A 96 -5.81 -13.24 10.93
CA ASN A 96 -6.13 -14.01 9.71
C ASN A 96 -7.52 -13.61 9.18
N ASN A 97 -7.63 -12.80 8.12
CA ASN A 97 -8.94 -12.53 7.47
C ASN A 97 -8.83 -12.37 5.94
N LEU A 98 -9.51 -13.25 5.19
CA LEU A 98 -9.22 -13.61 3.78
C LEU A 98 -10.34 -13.26 2.77
N GLY A 99 -11.16 -12.24 3.02
CA GLY A 99 -12.25 -11.81 2.13
C GLY A 99 -11.80 -10.91 0.96
N VAL A 100 -12.28 -9.65 0.89
CA VAL A 100 -11.89 -8.63 -0.12
C VAL A 100 -10.35 -8.45 -0.21
N THR A 101 -9.65 -8.79 0.86
CA THR A 101 -8.21 -9.05 0.90
C THR A 101 -7.72 -9.88 -0.29
N LEU A 102 -8.42 -10.96 -0.66
CA LEU A 102 -8.04 -11.85 -1.77
C LEU A 102 -8.05 -11.14 -3.13
N ALA A 103 -9.00 -10.23 -3.36
CA ALA A 103 -9.05 -9.49 -4.62
C ALA A 103 -7.84 -8.57 -4.77
N PHE A 104 -7.50 -7.80 -3.73
CA PHE A 104 -6.31 -6.96 -3.73
C PHE A 104 -5.01 -7.75 -3.73
N TRP A 105 -5.00 -8.93 -3.10
CA TRP A 105 -3.87 -9.85 -3.16
C TRP A 105 -3.65 -10.35 -4.59
N ILE A 106 -4.70 -10.82 -5.27
CA ILE A 106 -4.64 -11.23 -6.68
C ILE A 106 -4.30 -10.06 -7.60
N MET A 107 -4.82 -8.86 -7.37
CA MET A 107 -4.52 -7.70 -8.22
C MET A 107 -3.10 -7.16 -8.02
N GLY A 108 -2.51 -7.34 -6.83
CA GLY A 108 -1.11 -7.03 -6.59
C GLY A 108 -0.19 -8.03 -7.26
N ASP A 109 -0.35 -9.32 -6.94
CA ASP A 109 0.55 -10.39 -7.42
C ASP A 109 0.26 -10.85 -8.85
N GLY A 110 -1.00 -10.76 -9.28
CA GLY A 110 -1.52 -11.36 -10.49
C GLY A 110 -1.45 -10.42 -11.67
N TYR A 111 -0.41 -10.57 -12.49
CA TYR A 111 -0.41 -10.12 -13.87
C TYR A 111 -0.31 -11.35 -14.78
N TRP A 112 -1.25 -11.50 -15.71
CA TRP A 112 -1.15 -12.49 -16.79
C TRP A 112 -0.30 -11.89 -17.92
N LYS A 113 0.72 -12.63 -18.37
CA LYS A 113 1.55 -12.29 -19.53
C LYS A 113 0.85 -12.67 -20.82
#